data_AF-A0A0M8UVB6-F1
#
_entry.id   AF-A0A0M8UVB6-F1
#
_cell.length_a   1.000
_cell.length_b   1.000
_cell.length_c   1.000
_cell.angle_alpha   90.00
_cell.angle_beta   90.00
_cell.angle_gamma   90.00
#
_symmetry.space_group_name_H-M   'P 1'
#
loop_
_entity.id
_entity.type
_entity.pdbx_description
1 polymer ?
#
loop_
_entity_poly.entity_id
_entity_poly.type
_entity_poly.pdbx_seq_one_letter_code
_entity_poly.pdbx_strand_id
1 'polypeptide(L)'
;MSGRRRLDWLGLTPEPERELPTAVAALRASSRTGPTVRPARPRERTPEELAAAERRRVERLILRGSRHSWLRYLAEVTDLVTGVAAGSRSGDPAAALLAGEVVLDHHRMLIGLPGPGYGRTAAARTALESAVRALRTRTNTPTHTPVPTHTRTGGSR
;
A
#
# COMPACT_ATOMS: atom_id res chain seq x y z
N MET A 1 -34.39 21.75 5.32
CA MET A 1 -33.24 21.84 6.25
C MET A 1 -32.17 20.87 5.78
N SER A 2 -31.09 21.39 5.19
CA SER A 2 -30.04 20.58 4.56
C SER A 2 -29.27 19.79 5.59
N GLY A 3 -29.38 18.46 5.51
CA GLY A 3 -28.57 17.50 6.25
C GLY A 3 -27.11 17.59 5.81
N ARG A 4 -26.40 18.60 6.29
CA ARG A 4 -24.94 18.63 6.36
C ARG A 4 -24.51 17.56 7.37
N ARG A 5 -24.58 16.28 6.96
CA ARG A 5 -23.92 15.20 7.67
C ARG A 5 -22.42 15.44 7.54
N ARG A 6 -21.87 16.01 8.60
CA ARG A 6 -20.46 16.19 8.91
C ARG A 6 -19.60 15.12 8.23
N LEU A 7 -18.85 15.54 7.23
CA LEU A 7 -17.75 14.81 6.59
C LEU A 7 -16.48 14.91 7.45
N ASP A 8 -16.62 14.97 8.78
CA ASP A 8 -15.52 15.18 9.72
C ASP A 8 -14.59 13.96 9.85
N TRP A 9 -14.98 12.82 9.25
CA TRP A 9 -14.16 11.60 9.13
C TRP A 9 -13.39 11.53 7.81
N LEU A 10 -13.70 12.41 6.85
CA LEU A 10 -12.91 12.72 5.64
C LEU A 10 -11.94 13.86 5.96
N GLY A 11 -11.32 13.79 7.14
CA GLY A 11 -10.38 14.79 7.63
C GLY A 11 -9.17 14.81 6.72
N LEU A 12 -9.09 15.84 5.87
CA LEU A 12 -7.91 16.24 5.10
C LEU A 12 -7.22 15.05 4.41
N THR A 13 -7.71 14.62 3.24
CA THR A 13 -6.94 13.70 2.37
C THR A 13 -5.52 14.26 2.22
N PRO A 14 -4.50 13.70 2.88
CA PRO A 14 -3.14 14.04 2.58
C PRO A 14 -2.88 13.50 1.16
N GLU A 15 -1.99 14.12 0.38
CA GLU A 15 -1.61 13.63 -0.95
C GLU A 15 -1.42 12.08 -1.03
N PRO A 16 -0.82 11.38 -0.04
CA PRO A 16 -0.74 9.92 -0.04
C PRO A 16 -2.09 9.17 -0.09
N GLU A 17 -3.17 9.72 0.45
CA GLU A 17 -4.51 9.08 0.33
C GLU A 17 -5.03 9.12 -1.12
N ARG A 18 -4.61 10.12 -1.91
CA ARG A 18 -4.95 10.20 -3.34
C ARG A 18 -4.18 9.16 -4.16
N GLU A 19 -2.99 8.81 -3.71
CA GLU A 19 -2.10 7.84 -4.37
C GLU A 19 -2.42 6.38 -4.00
N LEU A 20 -3.13 6.14 -2.89
CA LEU A 20 -3.49 4.80 -2.41
C LEU A 20 -4.14 3.91 -3.49
N PRO A 21 -5.14 4.36 -4.29
CA PRO A 21 -5.72 3.51 -5.32
C PRO A 21 -4.71 3.07 -6.38
N THR A 22 -3.75 3.92 -6.73
CA THR A 22 -2.69 3.60 -7.68
C THR A 22 -1.71 2.59 -7.08
N ALA A 23 -1.27 2.80 -5.84
CA ALA A 23 -0.37 1.87 -5.15
C ALA A 23 -1.01 0.49 -4.96
N VAL A 24 -2.26 0.42 -4.52
CA VAL A 24 -2.99 -0.85 -4.36
C VAL A 24 -3.22 -1.54 -5.71
N ALA A 25 -3.54 -0.78 -6.76
CA ALA A 25 -3.67 -1.32 -8.11
C ALA A 25 -2.37 -1.97 -8.60
N ALA A 26 -1.23 -1.31 -8.37
CA ALA A 26 0.10 -1.84 -8.71
C ALA A 26 0.40 -3.14 -7.94
N LEU A 27 0.19 -3.16 -6.61
CA LEU A 27 0.40 -4.35 -5.79
C LEU A 27 -0.46 -5.53 -6.27
N ARG A 28 -1.73 -5.29 -6.62
CA ARG A 28 -2.63 -6.32 -7.16
C ARG A 28 -2.24 -6.77 -8.57
N ALA A 29 -1.67 -5.89 -9.39
CA ALA A 29 -1.17 -6.24 -10.71
C ALA A 29 0.02 -7.20 -10.61
N SER A 30 1.03 -6.87 -9.79
CA SER A 30 2.21 -7.71 -9.56
C SER A 30 1.85 -9.10 -9.05
N SER A 31 0.82 -9.19 -8.20
CA SER A 31 0.31 -10.45 -7.65
C SER A 31 -0.31 -11.39 -8.68
N ARG A 32 -0.81 -10.87 -9.82
CA ARG A 32 -1.44 -11.67 -10.89
C ARG A 32 -0.45 -12.23 -11.90
N THR A 33 0.81 -11.79 -11.85
CA THR A 33 1.87 -12.18 -12.80
C THR A 33 2.77 -13.28 -12.23
N GLY A 34 2.37 -13.94 -11.14
CA GLY A 34 3.03 -15.15 -10.66
C GLY A 34 3.10 -16.26 -11.72
N PRO A 35 3.99 -17.26 -11.55
CA PRO A 35 4.28 -18.27 -12.55
C PRO A 35 3.13 -19.29 -12.63
N THR A 36 2.01 -18.86 -13.19
CA THR A 36 0.92 -19.74 -13.61
C THR A 36 0.63 -19.44 -15.06
N VAL A 37 1.04 -20.38 -15.92
CA VAL A 37 0.69 -20.46 -17.33
C VAL A 37 -0.81 -20.25 -17.47
N ARG A 38 -1.24 -19.16 -18.10
CA ARG A 38 -2.67 -18.93 -18.39
C ARG A 38 -2.83 -18.47 -19.85
N PRO A 39 -3.79 -19.03 -20.60
CA PRO A 39 -3.92 -18.82 -22.04
C PRO A 39 -4.39 -17.39 -22.38
N ALA A 40 -4.21 -17.03 -23.66
CA ALA A 40 -4.57 -15.80 -24.38
C ALA A 40 -5.23 -14.70 -23.51
N ARG A 41 -4.41 -13.74 -23.09
CA ARG A 41 -4.83 -12.62 -22.23
C ARG A 41 -5.90 -11.75 -22.91
N PRO A 42 -6.99 -11.39 -22.21
CA PRO A 42 -7.71 -10.14 -22.49
C PRO A 42 -6.69 -9.00 -22.46
N ARG A 43 -6.87 -7.97 -23.33
CA ARG A 43 -6.00 -6.78 -23.41
C ARG A 43 -5.47 -6.39 -22.02
N GLU A 44 -4.15 -6.40 -21.87
CA GLU A 44 -3.52 -6.06 -20.59
C GLU A 44 -3.99 -4.67 -20.19
N ARG A 45 -4.69 -4.59 -19.06
CA ARG A 45 -5.21 -3.31 -18.56
C ARG A 45 -4.03 -2.40 -18.23
N THR A 46 -4.11 -1.15 -18.66
CA THR A 46 -3.06 -0.18 -18.38
C THR A 46 -3.00 0.12 -16.87
N PRO A 47 -1.86 0.58 -16.34
CA PRO A 47 -1.75 1.00 -14.94
C PRO A 47 -2.84 2.01 -14.54
N GLU A 48 -3.19 2.93 -15.45
CA GLU A 48 -4.24 3.93 -15.25
C GLU A 48 -5.63 3.31 -15.15
N GLU A 49 -5.96 2.33 -16.00
CA GLU A 49 -7.24 1.61 -15.94
C GLU A 49 -7.39 0.81 -14.64
N LEU A 50 -6.28 0.23 -14.16
CA LEU A 50 -6.23 -0.48 -12.88
C LEU A 50 -6.42 0.49 -11.71
N ALA A 51 -5.73 1.64 -11.72
CA ALA A 51 -5.90 2.68 -10.70
C ALA A 51 -7.33 3.25 -10.70
N ALA A 52 -7.92 3.50 -11.88
CA ALA A 52 -9.30 3.96 -12.00
C ALA A 52 -10.31 2.92 -11.50
N ALA A 53 -10.07 1.63 -11.77
CA ALA A 53 -10.89 0.55 -11.24
C ALA A 53 -10.81 0.46 -9.70
N GLU A 54 -9.62 0.67 -9.13
CA GLU A 54 -9.43 0.70 -7.69
C GLU A 54 -10.11 1.91 -7.05
N ARG A 55 -9.98 3.09 -7.67
CA ARG A 55 -10.67 4.30 -7.22
C ARG A 55 -12.18 4.11 -7.19
N ARG A 56 -12.77 3.52 -8.24
CA ARG A 56 -14.21 3.17 -8.27
C ARG A 56 -14.59 2.11 -7.23
N ARG A 57 -13.67 1.22 -6.83
CA ARG A 57 -13.91 0.25 -5.75
C ARG A 57 -13.97 0.96 -4.40
N VAL A 58 -12.99 1.82 -4.11
CA VAL A 58 -12.92 2.62 -2.89
C VAL A 58 -14.11 3.58 -2.80
N GLU A 59 -14.45 4.27 -3.88
CA GLU A 59 -15.61 5.16 -3.95
C GLU A 59 -16.92 4.42 -3.64
N ARG A 60 -17.14 3.23 -4.23
CA ARG A 60 -18.31 2.40 -3.91
C ARG A 60 -18.33 1.93 -2.45
N LEU A 61 -17.17 1.60 -1.88
CA LEU A 61 -17.06 1.24 -0.46
C LEU A 61 -17.38 2.42 0.46
N ILE A 62 -16.95 3.63 0.10
CA ILE A 62 -17.25 4.86 0.85
C ILE A 62 -18.74 5.22 0.76
N LEU A 63 -19.29 5.22 -0.46
CA LEU A 63 -20.66 5.69 -0.70
C LEU A 63 -21.73 4.66 -0.35
N ARG A 64 -21.43 3.36 -0.48
CA ARG A 64 -22.42 2.27 -0.38
C ARG A 64 -21.96 1.10 0.48
N GLY A 65 -20.74 1.14 1.00
CA GLY A 65 -20.20 0.05 1.80
C GLY A 65 -20.73 0.06 3.23
N SER A 66 -20.60 -1.09 3.86
CA SER A 66 -20.75 -1.23 5.31
C SER A 66 -19.39 -1.14 5.99
N ARG A 67 -19.40 -0.87 7.31
CA ARG A 67 -18.21 -0.96 8.16
C ARG A 67 -17.47 -2.29 7.98
N HIS A 68 -18.19 -3.39 7.85
CA HIS A 68 -17.59 -4.71 7.63
C HIS A 68 -16.86 -4.79 6.28
N SER A 69 -17.49 -4.30 5.20
CA SER A 69 -16.87 -4.27 3.88
C SER A 69 -15.64 -3.37 3.81
N TRP A 70 -15.64 -2.27 4.57
CA TRP A 70 -14.50 -1.38 4.72
C TRP A 70 -13.35 -2.03 5.49
N LEU A 71 -13.62 -2.64 6.65
CA LEU A 71 -12.58 -3.35 7.41
C LEU A 71 -11.98 -4.52 6.63
N ARG A 72 -12.79 -5.24 5.85
CA ARG A 72 -12.30 -6.28 4.94
C ARG A 72 -11.35 -5.69 3.88
N TYR A 73 -11.68 -4.53 3.31
CA TYR A 73 -10.81 -3.86 2.37
C TYR A 73 -9.45 -3.51 2.98
N LEU A 74 -9.43 -2.97 4.20
CA LEU A 74 -8.18 -2.66 4.92
C LEU A 74 -7.36 -3.93 5.23
N ALA A 75 -8.02 -5.04 5.57
CA ALA A 75 -7.36 -6.32 5.76
C ALA A 75 -6.71 -6.83 4.46
N GLU A 76 -7.44 -6.76 3.33
CA GLU A 76 -6.88 -7.13 2.02
C GLU A 76 -5.62 -6.30 1.67
N VAL A 77 -5.62 -4.99 1.97
CA VAL A 77 -4.44 -4.14 1.72
C VAL A 77 -3.30 -4.49 2.68
N THR A 78 -3.61 -4.79 3.95
CA THR A 78 -2.63 -5.25 4.94
C THR A 78 -1.90 -6.52 4.48
N ASP A 79 -2.63 -7.48 3.93
CA ASP A 79 -2.05 -8.73 3.40
C ASP A 79 -1.13 -8.48 2.20
N LEU A 80 -1.46 -7.50 1.34
CA LEU A 80 -0.58 -7.09 0.23
C LEU A 80 0.74 -6.51 0.74
N VAL A 81 0.65 -5.55 1.66
CA VAL A 81 1.83 -4.84 2.20
C VAL A 81 2.73 -5.79 2.96
N THR A 82 2.16 -6.62 3.85
CA THR A 82 2.93 -7.59 4.65
C THR A 82 3.57 -8.66 3.77
N GLY A 83 2.89 -9.11 2.70
CA GLY A 83 3.47 -10.04 1.73
C GLY A 83 4.70 -9.48 1.00
N VAL A 84 4.65 -8.21 0.57
CA VAL A 84 5.81 -7.54 -0.07
C VAL A 84 6.92 -7.26 0.95
N ALA A 85 6.57 -6.88 2.18
CA ALA A 85 7.55 -6.67 3.24
C ALA A 85 8.31 -7.97 3.59
N ALA A 86 7.61 -9.11 3.66
CA ALA A 86 8.18 -10.42 3.93
C ALA A 86 8.90 -11.05 2.72
N GLY A 87 8.80 -10.45 1.53
CA GLY A 87 9.34 -11.02 0.29
C GLY A 87 8.58 -12.25 -0.21
N SER A 88 7.45 -12.61 0.41
CA SER A 88 6.59 -13.71 -0.01
C SER A 88 5.69 -13.36 -1.19
N ARG A 89 5.64 -12.06 -1.57
CA ARG A 89 4.92 -11.55 -2.72
C ARG A 89 5.78 -10.57 -3.51
N SER A 90 5.75 -10.67 -4.83
CA SER A 90 6.33 -9.68 -5.73
C SER A 90 5.51 -8.39 -5.72
N GLY A 91 6.20 -7.25 -5.63
CA GLY A 91 5.58 -5.93 -5.62
C GLY A 91 6.62 -4.85 -5.39
N ASP A 92 6.30 -3.63 -5.80
CA ASP A 92 7.17 -2.47 -5.56
C ASP A 92 7.20 -2.14 -4.06
N PRO A 93 8.39 -2.16 -3.40
CA PRO A 93 8.52 -1.78 -2.01
C PRO A 93 8.09 -0.35 -1.70
N ALA A 94 8.23 0.60 -2.64
CA ALA A 94 7.81 1.99 -2.45
C ALA A 94 6.28 2.11 -2.45
N ALA A 95 5.60 1.49 -3.41
CA ALA A 95 4.13 1.38 -3.41
C ALA A 95 3.59 0.66 -2.16
N ALA A 96 4.28 -0.40 -1.69
CA ALA A 96 3.92 -1.10 -0.46
C ALA A 96 4.08 -0.21 0.78
N LEU A 97 5.13 0.61 0.83
CA LEU A 97 5.37 1.55 1.92
C LEU A 97 4.26 2.59 2.00
N LEU A 98 3.93 3.24 0.87
CA LEU A 98 2.87 4.25 0.80
C LEU A 98 1.52 3.68 1.25
N ALA A 99 1.14 2.51 0.72
CA ALA A 99 -0.11 1.87 1.11
C ALA A 99 -0.11 1.48 2.60
N GLY A 100 1.02 1.01 3.13
CA GLY A 100 1.18 0.65 4.52
C GLY A 100 1.03 1.83 5.47
N GLU A 101 1.61 2.99 5.12
CA GLU A 101 1.52 4.21 5.93
C GLU A 101 0.09 4.75 6.00
N VAL A 102 -0.62 4.81 4.86
CA VAL A 102 -2.01 5.29 4.82
C VAL A 102 -2.95 4.38 5.61
N VAL A 103 -2.84 3.05 5.44
CA VAL A 103 -3.70 2.10 6.18
C VAL A 103 -3.40 2.12 7.68
N LEU A 104 -2.13 2.29 8.05
CA LEU A 104 -1.73 2.42 9.46
C LEU A 104 -2.30 3.69 10.09
N ASP A 105 -2.29 4.81 9.37
CA ASP A 105 -2.92 6.05 9.82
C ASP A 105 -4.43 5.86 10.02
N HIS A 106 -5.09 5.20 9.08
CA HIS A 106 -6.51 4.87 9.21
C HIS A 106 -6.79 3.98 10.44
N HIS A 107 -5.95 2.99 10.72
CA HIS A 107 -6.05 2.17 11.93
C HIS A 107 -5.79 2.94 13.23
N ARG A 108 -5.02 4.03 13.18
CA ARG A 108 -4.79 4.92 14.32
C ARG A 108 -5.94 5.89 14.51
N MET A 109 -6.58 6.36 13.45
CA MET A 109 -7.82 7.15 13.57
C MET A 109 -8.96 6.35 14.24
N LEU A 110 -8.95 5.00 14.11
CA LEU A 110 -9.87 4.13 14.86
C LEU A 110 -9.63 4.11 16.39
N ILE A 111 -8.48 4.61 16.90
CA ILE A 111 -8.18 4.74 18.33
C ILE A 111 -9.20 5.65 19.04
N GLY A 112 -9.75 6.64 18.33
CA GLY A 112 -10.72 7.59 18.89
C GLY A 112 -12.14 7.04 19.11
N LEU A 113 -12.43 5.80 18.69
CA LEU A 113 -13.75 5.20 18.80
C LEU A 113 -13.74 4.04 19.80
N PRO A 114 -14.28 4.20 21.03
CA PRO A 114 -14.42 3.08 21.95
C PRO A 114 -15.30 1.99 21.34
N GLY A 115 -14.79 0.75 21.29
CA GLY A 115 -15.59 -0.43 20.95
C GLY A 115 -14.81 -1.61 20.34
N PRO A 116 -15.50 -2.75 20.11
CA PRO A 116 -14.89 -4.01 19.66
C PRO A 116 -14.11 -3.92 18.35
N GLY A 117 -14.36 -2.90 17.52
CA GLY A 117 -13.64 -2.68 16.27
C GLY A 117 -12.17 -2.28 16.47
N TYR A 118 -11.85 -1.61 17.57
CA TYR A 118 -10.48 -1.22 17.88
C TYR A 118 -9.61 -2.45 18.16
N GLY A 119 -10.04 -3.31 19.08
CA GLY A 119 -9.36 -4.56 19.43
C GLY A 119 -9.20 -5.50 18.22
N ARG A 120 -10.22 -5.58 17.36
CA ARG A 120 -10.16 -6.39 16.12
C ARG A 120 -9.07 -5.97 15.14
N THR A 121 -8.59 -4.73 15.20
CA THR A 121 -7.54 -4.22 14.31
C THR A 121 -6.14 -4.22 14.94
N ALA A 122 -6.00 -4.64 16.21
CA ALA A 122 -4.72 -4.59 16.92
C ALA A 122 -3.64 -5.45 16.24
N ALA A 123 -3.97 -6.69 15.87
CA ALA A 123 -3.04 -7.58 15.19
C ALA A 123 -2.60 -7.03 13.82
N ALA A 124 -3.56 -6.49 13.04
CA ALA A 124 -3.28 -5.86 11.75
C ALA A 124 -2.36 -4.64 11.90
N ARG A 125 -2.56 -3.83 12.95
CA ARG A 125 -1.71 -2.68 13.27
C ARG A 125 -0.28 -3.09 13.57
N THR A 126 -0.07 -4.08 14.45
CA THR A 126 1.27 -4.57 14.80
C THR A 126 1.99 -5.15 13.59
N ALA A 127 1.28 -5.88 12.73
CA ALA A 127 1.82 -6.42 11.49
C ALA A 127 2.23 -5.30 10.51
N LEU A 128 1.38 -4.28 10.32
CA LEU A 128 1.67 -3.11 9.48
C LEU A 128 2.84 -2.29 10.01
N GLU A 129 2.93 -2.05 11.32
CA GLU A 129 4.05 -1.31 11.92
C GLU A 129 5.39 -2.01 11.68
N SER A 130 5.39 -3.34 11.75
CA SER A 130 6.58 -4.15 11.47
C SER A 130 6.92 -4.14 9.98
N ALA A 131 5.91 -4.27 9.11
CA ALA A 131 6.08 -4.21 7.65
C ALA A 131 6.59 -2.84 7.17
N VAL A 132 6.01 -1.74 7.64
CA VAL A 132 6.43 -0.37 7.32
C VAL A 132 7.87 -0.12 7.75
N ARG A 133 8.27 -0.59 8.94
CA ARG A 133 9.67 -0.49 9.39
C ARG A 133 10.62 -1.23 8.44
N ALA A 134 10.30 -2.47 8.08
CA ALA A 134 11.12 -3.26 7.15
C ALA A 134 11.19 -2.65 5.74
N LEU A 135 10.09 -2.08 5.25
CA LEU A 135 10.05 -1.40 3.96
C LEU A 135 10.88 -0.13 3.96
N ARG A 136 10.78 0.71 5.00
CA ARG A 136 11.62 1.92 5.16
C ARG A 136 13.10 1.60 5.19
N THR A 137 13.51 0.55 5.90
CA THR A 137 14.92 0.13 5.90
C THR A 137 15.39 -0.27 4.51
N ARG A 138 14.53 -0.92 3.73
CA ARG A 138 14.84 -1.37 2.36
C ARG A 138 14.89 -0.22 1.36
N THR A 139 13.98 0.75 1.45
CA THR A 139 13.96 1.93 0.58
C THR A 139 15.07 2.91 0.91
N ASN A 140 15.47 2.99 2.19
CA ASN A 140 16.54 3.90 2.65
C ASN A 140 17.94 3.30 2.51
N THR A 141 18.08 2.00 2.27
CA THR A 141 19.38 1.39 1.96
C THR A 141 19.74 1.81 0.54
N PRO A 142 20.68 2.75 0.33
CA PRO A 142 21.15 3.04 -1.01
C PRO A 142 21.80 1.75 -1.52
N THR A 143 21.54 1.38 -2.76
CA THR A 143 22.37 0.40 -3.46
C THR A 143 23.81 0.90 -3.39
N HIS A 144 24.58 0.39 -2.43
CA HIS A 144 25.98 0.74 -2.27
C HIS A 144 26.72 0.06 -3.42
N THR A 145 26.72 0.70 -4.59
CA THR A 145 27.63 0.36 -5.67
C THR A 145 29.03 0.53 -5.12
N PRO A 146 29.82 -0.55 -4.92
CA PRO A 146 31.22 -0.37 -4.55
C PRO A 146 31.88 0.40 -5.68
N VAL A 147 32.34 1.62 -5.40
CA VAL A 147 33.15 2.40 -6.34
C VAL A 147 34.44 1.61 -6.57
N PRO A 148 34.77 1.20 -7.81
CA PRO A 148 36.05 0.58 -8.07
C PRO A 148 37.12 1.65 -7.84
N THR A 149 37.98 1.39 -6.85
CA THR A 149 39.17 2.20 -6.59
C THR A 149 40.10 2.07 -7.80
N HIS A 150 40.03 3.02 -8.74
CA HIS A 150 41.04 3.14 -9.78
C HIS A 150 42.34 3.57 -9.11
N THR A 151 43.23 2.61 -8.86
CA THR A 151 44.65 2.86 -8.59
C THR A 151 45.25 3.54 -9.80
N ARG A 152 45.29 4.87 -9.75
CA ARG A 152 46.07 5.72 -10.64
C ARG A 152 47.55 5.49 -10.34
N THR A 153 48.15 4.51 -10.99
CA THR A 153 49.61 4.40 -11.08
C THR A 153 50.08 5.39 -12.14
N GLY A 154 50.36 6.61 -11.69
CA GLY A 154 51.01 7.64 -12.48
C GLY A 154 52.43 7.85 -11.97
N GLY A 155 53.39 7.67 -12.87
CA GLY A 155 54.76 8.15 -12.76
C GLY A 155 55.80 7.02 -12.83
N SER A 156 56.92 7.15 -13.54
CA SER A 156 57.44 8.19 -14.42
C SER A 156 58.72 7.62 -15.04
N ARG A 157 58.94 7.93 -16.33
CA ARG A 157 60.23 8.03 -17.05
C ARG A 157 61.12 6.80 -17.17
#